data_AF-A0A848CL18-F1
#
_entry.id   AF-A0A848CL18-F1
#
_cell.length_a   1.000
_cell.length_b   1.000
_cell.length_c   1.000
_cell.angle_alpha   90.00
_cell.angle_beta   90.00
_cell.angle_gamma   90.00
#
_symmetry.space_group_name_H-M   'P 1'
#
loop_
_entity.id
_entity.type
_entity.pdbx_description
1 polymer ?
#
loop_
_entity_poly.entity_id
_entity_poly.type
_entity_poly.pdbx_seq_one_letter_code
_entity_poly.pdbx_strand_id
1 'polypeptide(L)'
;MESIAAHTGHPEYFSTATVITANPATLTCDILKTKGGMLYGVPILNTTGGLQSNDASWASNLRGAVVFYTYLDGQPYIMGTIPVAVKPGVPTSTSSTSTDSGGDNKLTYGATRRDSYTCGRPASYMPGDKVFSTDGGAELALLSEGGIVLKASPMSQIIMGALMDFVKIVARELTISTDFGDISFSHGSSGRTGMSIVGGAKYGDEAQPGSGTPTTHFYLGDTPDAPDSRFGVRVNSVDGGDYGAIVMGTDGKLVLATSRDALLSVGKDNEVRVMGDDYYQVDGKRSVEVGGDETRAIFGKLDFTVGNRENHSVGSDLDLQVGGALRVGAESITLVSRSNSVGPVDVTCSSLNIRKA
;
A
#
# COMPACT_ATOMS: atom_id res chain seq x y z
N MET A 1 46.98 -33.95 -45.05
CA MET A 1 45.98 -34.42 -44.08
C MET A 1 45.39 -35.70 -44.64
N GLU A 2 46.01 -36.82 -44.26
CA GLU A 2 45.52 -38.15 -44.59
C GLU A 2 44.10 -38.31 -44.05
N SER A 3 43.22 -38.87 -44.86
CA SER A 3 41.80 -38.96 -44.57
C SER A 3 41.55 -39.87 -43.36
N ILE A 4 41.08 -39.28 -42.27
CA ILE A 4 40.43 -39.95 -41.13
C ILE A 4 39.04 -40.47 -41.59
N ALA A 5 39.01 -41.28 -42.64
CA ALA A 5 37.80 -41.84 -43.22
C ALA A 5 37.87 -43.37 -43.39
N ALA A 6 38.97 -44.00 -42.98
CA ALA A 6 39.21 -45.41 -43.29
C ALA A 6 39.00 -46.39 -42.14
N HIS A 7 38.69 -45.97 -40.91
CA HIS A 7 38.47 -46.90 -39.78
C HIS A 7 37.16 -46.60 -39.07
N THR A 8 36.32 -47.64 -38.96
CA THR A 8 34.95 -47.69 -38.40
C THR A 8 33.84 -47.38 -39.42
N GLY A 9 33.09 -48.41 -39.82
CA GLY A 9 31.97 -48.33 -40.76
C GLY A 9 30.71 -47.67 -40.19
N HIS A 10 30.84 -46.45 -39.66
CA HIS A 10 29.71 -45.65 -39.22
C HIS A 10 29.48 -44.49 -40.21
N PRO A 11 28.37 -44.50 -40.98
CA PRO A 11 28.02 -43.36 -41.80
C PRO A 11 27.41 -42.28 -40.89
N GLU A 12 27.97 -41.07 -40.94
CA GLU A 12 27.49 -39.84 -40.29
C GLU A 12 27.83 -39.71 -38.79
N TYR A 13 28.94 -39.03 -38.49
CA TYR A 13 29.35 -38.64 -37.12
C TYR A 13 28.33 -37.73 -36.41
N PHE A 14 27.48 -37.03 -37.17
CA PHE A 14 26.42 -36.15 -36.66
C PHE A 14 25.14 -36.42 -37.43
N SER A 15 24.03 -36.54 -36.71
CA SER A 15 22.71 -36.81 -37.28
C SER A 15 21.64 -35.93 -36.64
N THR A 16 20.53 -35.72 -37.35
CA THR A 16 19.37 -34.98 -36.83
C THR A 16 18.25 -35.94 -36.42
N ALA A 17 17.48 -35.53 -35.41
CA ALA A 17 16.31 -36.25 -34.94
C ALA A 17 15.28 -35.29 -34.34
N THR A 18 14.03 -35.72 -34.25
CA THR A 18 12.97 -34.99 -33.55
C THR A 18 12.74 -35.62 -32.19
N VAL A 19 12.72 -34.82 -31.13
CA VAL A 19 12.40 -35.29 -29.79
C VAL A 19 10.90 -35.58 -29.68
N ILE A 20 10.53 -36.80 -29.30
CA ILE A 20 9.14 -37.25 -29.19
C ILE A 20 8.64 -37.12 -27.75
N THR A 21 9.50 -37.48 -26.80
CA THR A 21 9.27 -37.41 -25.36
C THR A 21 10.55 -36.95 -24.67
N ALA A 22 10.41 -36.24 -23.55
CA ALA A 22 11.53 -35.81 -22.72
C ALA A 22 11.21 -36.17 -21.27
N ASN A 23 12.17 -36.76 -20.56
CA ASN A 23 12.06 -37.10 -19.14
C ASN A 23 13.05 -36.23 -18.33
N PRO A 24 12.56 -35.15 -17.69
CA PRO A 24 13.40 -34.28 -16.88
C PRO A 24 14.01 -34.97 -15.65
N ALA A 25 13.40 -36.04 -15.13
CA ALA A 25 13.91 -36.74 -13.94
C ALA A 25 15.17 -37.56 -14.25
N THR A 26 15.31 -38.04 -15.48
CA THR A 26 16.46 -38.85 -15.93
C THR A 26 17.38 -38.10 -16.90
N LEU A 27 17.06 -36.86 -17.29
CA LEU A 27 17.83 -36.07 -18.26
C LEU A 27 17.97 -36.78 -19.63
N THR A 28 16.95 -37.56 -20.01
CA THR A 28 16.92 -38.32 -21.25
C THR A 28 15.72 -37.99 -22.13
N CYS A 29 15.88 -38.12 -23.44
CA CYS A 29 14.82 -37.95 -24.43
C CYS A 29 14.68 -39.19 -25.32
N ASP A 30 13.46 -39.47 -25.79
CA ASP A 30 13.27 -40.39 -26.90
C ASP A 30 13.23 -39.58 -28.20
N ILE A 31 14.04 -39.99 -29.18
CA ILE A 31 14.23 -39.24 -30.42
C ILE A 31 13.93 -40.11 -31.65
N LEU A 32 13.20 -39.53 -32.60
CA LEU A 32 12.91 -40.12 -33.91
C LEU A 32 13.93 -39.60 -34.93
N LYS A 33 14.76 -40.50 -35.47
CA LYS A 33 15.76 -40.15 -36.49
C LYS A 33 15.07 -39.66 -37.76
N THR A 34 15.66 -38.67 -38.43
CA THR A 34 15.14 -38.13 -39.71
C THR A 34 15.04 -39.20 -40.81
N LYS A 35 15.94 -40.18 -40.80
CA LYS A 35 15.96 -41.32 -41.75
C LYS A 35 15.11 -42.52 -41.28
N GLY A 36 14.33 -42.36 -40.22
CA GLY A 36 13.53 -43.41 -39.60
C GLY A 36 14.27 -44.16 -38.48
N GLY A 37 13.48 -44.68 -37.52
CA GLY A 37 13.96 -45.40 -36.34
C GLY A 37 13.98 -44.55 -35.07
N MET A 38 13.56 -45.14 -33.96
CA MET A 38 13.55 -44.51 -32.63
C MET A 38 14.82 -44.85 -31.86
N LEU A 39 15.31 -43.89 -31.08
CA LEU A 39 16.25 -44.11 -29.99
C LEU A 39 15.56 -43.71 -28.68
N TYR A 40 15.74 -44.53 -27.65
CA TYR A 40 15.09 -44.34 -26.37
C TYR A 40 16.10 -43.98 -25.30
N GLY A 41 15.70 -43.13 -24.35
CA GLY A 41 16.54 -42.80 -23.20
C GLY A 41 17.86 -42.10 -23.57
N VAL A 42 17.88 -41.30 -24.63
CA VAL A 42 19.10 -40.64 -25.11
C VAL A 42 19.47 -39.48 -24.18
N PRO A 43 20.63 -39.49 -23.53
CA PRO A 43 21.07 -38.42 -22.65
C PRO A 43 21.39 -37.13 -23.41
N ILE A 44 21.20 -36.00 -22.74
CA ILE A 44 21.58 -34.68 -23.26
C ILE A 44 22.94 -34.27 -22.71
N LEU A 45 23.85 -33.86 -23.58
CA LEU A 45 25.12 -33.24 -23.17
C LEU A 45 24.81 -31.91 -22.50
N ASN A 46 25.12 -31.83 -21.22
CA ASN A 46 24.93 -30.63 -20.44
C ASN A 46 26.10 -29.66 -20.71
N THR A 47 25.81 -28.36 -20.70
CA THR A 47 26.81 -27.29 -20.83
C THR A 47 27.63 -27.10 -19.55
N THR A 48 27.21 -27.74 -18.46
CA THR A 48 27.92 -27.77 -17.18
C THR A 48 28.18 -29.22 -16.77
N GLY A 49 29.42 -29.54 -16.39
CA GLY A 49 29.83 -30.88 -15.95
C GLY A 49 29.99 -30.95 -14.44
N GLY A 50 29.42 -31.97 -13.80
CA GLY A 50 29.62 -32.28 -12.37
C GLY A 50 28.50 -33.14 -11.77
N LEU A 51 28.76 -33.77 -10.62
CA LEU A 51 27.81 -34.65 -9.89
C LEU A 51 26.53 -33.93 -9.41
N GLN A 52 26.44 -32.61 -9.57
CA GLN A 52 25.35 -31.75 -9.09
C GLN A 52 24.70 -30.89 -10.19
N SER A 53 24.98 -31.14 -11.47
CA SER A 53 24.34 -30.40 -12.58
C SER A 53 22.90 -30.91 -12.82
N ASN A 54 22.00 -30.62 -11.88
CA ASN A 54 20.61 -31.07 -11.90
C ASN A 54 19.67 -30.09 -12.62
N ASP A 55 20.20 -29.03 -13.24
CA ASP A 55 19.39 -28.00 -13.88
C ASP A 55 18.95 -28.41 -15.30
N ALA A 56 18.15 -29.49 -15.31
CA ALA A 56 17.42 -30.13 -16.40
C ALA A 56 16.10 -29.47 -16.82
N SER A 57 15.68 -28.38 -16.18
CA SER A 57 14.29 -27.88 -16.23
C SER A 57 13.81 -27.53 -17.64
N TRP A 58 14.73 -27.22 -18.54
CA TRP A 58 14.49 -26.94 -19.96
C TRP A 58 14.32 -28.20 -20.83
N ALA A 59 14.66 -29.41 -20.33
CA ALA A 59 14.57 -30.64 -21.12
C ALA A 59 13.12 -30.94 -21.55
N SER A 60 12.11 -30.58 -20.74
CA SER A 60 10.70 -30.71 -21.12
C SER A 60 10.35 -29.90 -22.37
N ASN A 61 11.02 -28.77 -22.58
CA ASN A 61 10.78 -27.87 -23.73
C ASN A 61 11.38 -28.43 -25.02
N LEU A 62 12.17 -29.50 -24.95
CA LEU A 62 12.71 -30.16 -26.13
C LEU A 62 11.67 -30.97 -26.89
N ARG A 63 10.52 -31.30 -26.30
CA ARG A 63 9.49 -32.09 -27.00
C ARG A 63 9.06 -31.40 -28.29
N GLY A 64 9.21 -32.09 -29.42
CA GLY A 64 8.94 -31.57 -30.76
C GLY A 64 10.09 -30.79 -31.39
N ALA A 65 11.16 -30.49 -30.64
CA ALA A 65 12.34 -29.82 -31.17
C ALA A 65 13.14 -30.75 -32.09
N VAL A 66 13.75 -30.17 -33.12
CA VAL A 66 14.77 -30.84 -33.92
C VAL A 66 16.09 -30.71 -33.18
N VAL A 67 16.75 -31.82 -32.90
CA VAL A 67 18.04 -31.90 -32.21
C VAL A 67 19.11 -32.46 -33.12
N PHE A 68 20.37 -32.12 -32.82
CA PHE A 68 21.52 -32.81 -33.39
C PHE A 68 22.12 -33.74 -32.33
N TYR A 69 22.42 -34.97 -32.73
CA TYR A 69 22.96 -36.01 -31.87
C TYR A 69 24.18 -36.68 -32.52
N THR A 70 25.06 -37.24 -31.68
CA THR A 70 26.27 -37.97 -32.08
C THR A 70 26.40 -39.26 -31.27
N TYR A 71 27.30 -40.16 -31.66
CA TYR A 71 27.66 -41.33 -30.88
C TYR A 71 29.03 -41.09 -30.23
N LEU A 72 29.09 -41.17 -28.90
CA LEU A 72 30.32 -41.20 -28.13
C LEU A 72 30.45 -42.60 -27.54
N ASP A 73 31.54 -43.30 -27.86
CA ASP A 73 31.78 -44.69 -27.45
C ASP A 73 30.60 -45.64 -27.70
N GLY A 74 29.91 -45.45 -28.83
CA GLY A 74 28.75 -46.26 -29.23
C GLY A 74 27.42 -45.90 -28.55
N GLN A 75 27.41 -44.93 -27.62
CA GLN A 75 26.19 -44.41 -26.99
C GLN A 75 25.73 -43.11 -27.64
N PRO A 76 24.44 -42.94 -27.94
CA PRO A 76 23.93 -41.71 -28.53
C PRO A 76 23.85 -40.60 -27.46
N TYR A 77 24.22 -39.39 -27.84
CA TYR A 77 24.11 -38.19 -27.02
C TYR A 77 23.50 -37.04 -27.82
N ILE A 78 22.52 -36.35 -27.24
CA ILE A 78 21.99 -35.09 -27.78
C ILE A 78 22.98 -33.99 -27.46
N MET A 79 23.52 -33.35 -28.49
CA MET A 79 24.50 -32.27 -28.33
C MET A 79 23.85 -30.88 -28.26
N GLY A 80 22.61 -30.76 -28.75
CA GLY A 80 21.82 -29.53 -28.64
C GLY A 80 20.64 -29.51 -29.61
N THR A 81 19.88 -28.42 -29.58
CA THR A 81 18.76 -28.17 -30.49
C THR A 81 19.23 -27.45 -31.75
N ILE A 82 18.67 -27.82 -32.89
CA ILE A 82 18.77 -27.02 -34.12
C ILE A 82 17.72 -25.91 -34.00
N PRO A 83 18.13 -24.63 -33.86
CA PRO A 83 17.18 -23.55 -33.69
C PRO A 83 16.41 -23.35 -35.00
N VAL A 84 15.09 -23.25 -34.91
CA VAL A 84 14.24 -22.93 -36.05
C VAL A 84 14.19 -21.42 -36.18
N ALA A 85 14.42 -20.89 -37.38
CA ALA A 85 14.26 -19.46 -37.63
C ALA A 85 12.80 -19.07 -37.38
N VAL A 86 12.55 -18.38 -36.27
CA VAL A 86 11.21 -17.85 -35.97
C VAL A 86 11.10 -16.54 -36.73
N LYS A 87 10.26 -16.50 -37.76
CA LYS A 87 9.65 -15.24 -38.20
C LYS A 87 8.59 -14.93 -37.16
N PRO A 88 8.74 -13.92 -36.28
CA PRO A 88 7.71 -13.61 -35.31
C PRO A 88 6.45 -13.22 -36.09
N GLY A 89 5.46 -14.09 -36.11
CA GLY A 89 4.12 -13.76 -36.57
C GLY A 89 3.49 -12.88 -35.53
N VAL A 90 3.79 -11.57 -35.60
CA VAL A 90 3.32 -10.53 -34.68
C VAL A 90 3.98 -10.60 -33.28
N PRO A 91 4.52 -9.49 -32.75
CA PRO A 91 4.97 -9.45 -31.36
C PRO A 91 3.76 -9.67 -30.43
N THR A 92 3.76 -10.76 -29.66
CA THR A 92 2.69 -11.06 -28.68
C THR A 92 2.96 -10.53 -27.28
N SER A 93 4.06 -9.80 -27.04
CA SER A 93 4.26 -9.13 -25.76
C SER A 93 3.88 -7.65 -25.85
N THR A 94 2.78 -7.27 -25.21
CA THR A 94 2.57 -5.88 -24.77
C THR A 94 3.52 -5.61 -23.60
N SER A 95 4.81 -5.44 -23.87
CA SER A 95 5.74 -4.80 -22.95
C SER A 95 5.78 -3.31 -23.28
N SER A 96 4.95 -2.54 -22.59
CA SER A 96 5.22 -1.12 -22.40
C SER A 96 6.55 -0.98 -21.64
N THR A 97 7.36 -0.02 -22.12
CA THR A 97 8.66 0.47 -21.62
C THR A 97 9.90 -0.38 -21.88
N SER A 98 10.34 -0.40 -23.14
CA SER A 98 11.66 0.15 -23.49
C SER A 98 11.64 0.59 -24.95
N THR A 99 11.70 1.89 -25.17
CA THR A 99 11.91 2.54 -26.47
C THR A 99 13.16 1.99 -27.14
N ASP A 100 13.00 1.61 -28.41
CA ASP A 100 14.00 1.34 -29.45
C ASP A 100 15.48 1.50 -29.10
N SER A 101 16.23 0.39 -29.16
CA SER A 101 17.61 0.36 -29.71
C SER A 101 18.11 -1.08 -29.93
N GLY A 102 17.38 -1.85 -30.76
CA GLY A 102 17.87 -3.07 -31.40
C GLY A 102 18.30 -2.83 -32.85
N GLY A 103 18.92 -1.68 -33.12
CA GLY A 103 19.43 -1.34 -34.45
C GLY A 103 20.84 -1.87 -34.64
N ASP A 104 21.07 -2.55 -35.77
CA ASP A 104 22.36 -2.98 -36.33
C ASP A 104 23.61 -2.68 -35.50
N ASN A 105 24.27 -3.72 -34.98
CA ASN A 105 25.66 -3.58 -34.59
C ASN A 105 26.50 -3.30 -35.86
N LYS A 106 26.78 -2.02 -36.12
CA LYS A 106 27.58 -1.53 -37.26
C LYS A 106 29.03 -2.04 -37.28
N LEU A 107 29.46 -2.81 -36.27
CA LEU A 107 30.81 -3.38 -36.17
C LEU A 107 30.96 -4.76 -36.84
N THR A 108 29.91 -5.32 -37.43
CA THR A 108 29.95 -6.65 -38.06
C THR A 108 29.97 -6.54 -39.58
N TYR A 109 31.11 -6.88 -40.21
CA TYR A 109 31.23 -7.01 -41.66
C TYR A 109 30.39 -8.20 -42.15
N GLY A 110 29.32 -7.94 -42.91
CA GLY A 110 28.60 -8.97 -43.65
C GLY A 110 27.11 -8.66 -43.82
N ALA A 111 26.59 -8.84 -45.03
CA ALA A 111 25.18 -8.67 -45.35
C ALA A 111 24.31 -9.60 -44.48
N THR A 112 23.67 -9.07 -43.44
CA THR A 112 22.84 -9.87 -42.56
C THR A 112 21.43 -10.03 -43.13
N ARG A 113 21.19 -11.09 -43.92
CA ARG A 113 19.86 -11.73 -43.91
C ARG A 113 19.68 -12.30 -42.50
N ARG A 114 19.13 -11.50 -41.56
CA ARG A 114 19.00 -11.89 -40.15
C ARG A 114 17.80 -12.81 -39.96
N ASP A 115 18.02 -14.11 -40.15
CA ASP A 115 17.26 -15.06 -39.35
C ASP A 115 17.62 -14.79 -37.87
N SER A 116 16.64 -14.34 -37.09
CA SER A 116 16.81 -14.01 -35.68
C SER A 116 16.47 -15.23 -34.84
N TYR A 117 17.44 -15.74 -34.09
CA TYR A 117 17.27 -16.88 -33.18
C TYR A 117 17.02 -16.42 -31.74
N THR A 118 16.58 -15.17 -31.56
CA THR A 118 16.30 -14.56 -30.25
C THR A 118 15.05 -15.15 -29.58
N CYS A 119 14.22 -15.91 -30.30
CA CYS A 119 13.10 -16.69 -29.77
C CYS A 119 12.16 -15.89 -28.84
N GLY A 120 11.82 -14.65 -29.21
CA GLY A 120 10.92 -13.79 -28.43
C GLY A 120 11.56 -13.07 -27.24
N ARG A 121 12.89 -13.16 -27.07
CA ARG A 121 13.62 -12.34 -26.09
C ARG A 121 13.54 -10.85 -26.45
N PRO A 122 13.48 -9.94 -25.46
CA PRO A 122 13.42 -8.51 -25.70
C PRO A 122 14.62 -8.04 -26.53
N ALA A 123 14.42 -7.04 -27.39
CA ALA A 123 15.48 -6.45 -28.21
C ALA A 123 16.61 -5.79 -27.37
N SER A 124 16.39 -5.59 -26.07
CA SER A 124 17.31 -4.95 -25.12
C SER A 124 18.27 -5.93 -24.41
N TYR A 125 18.25 -7.22 -24.79
CA TYR A 125 19.10 -8.24 -24.20
C TYR A 125 20.58 -8.00 -24.53
N MET A 126 21.39 -7.71 -23.50
CA MET A 126 22.82 -7.51 -23.62
C MET A 126 23.61 -8.78 -23.24
N PRO A 127 24.85 -8.94 -23.74
CA PRO A 127 25.72 -10.02 -23.29
C PRO A 127 25.94 -9.98 -21.77
N GLY A 128 25.65 -11.09 -21.08
CA GLY A 128 25.76 -11.20 -19.62
C GLY A 128 24.41 -11.18 -18.89
N ASP A 129 23.35 -10.73 -19.55
CA ASP A 129 22.00 -10.76 -19.00
C ASP A 129 21.53 -12.21 -18.80
N LYS A 130 20.91 -12.50 -17.66
CA LYS A 130 20.23 -13.77 -17.39
C LYS A 130 18.74 -13.50 -17.27
N VAL A 131 17.97 -13.88 -18.30
CA VAL A 131 16.53 -13.66 -18.35
C VAL A 131 15.81 -14.99 -18.45
N PHE A 132 14.91 -15.24 -17.52
CA PHE A 132 13.97 -16.36 -17.50
C PHE A 132 12.57 -15.81 -17.72
N SER A 133 11.93 -16.16 -18.82
CA SER A 133 10.58 -15.73 -19.15
C SER A 133 9.67 -16.92 -19.46
N THR A 134 8.38 -16.73 -19.25
CA THR A 134 7.33 -17.71 -19.57
C THR A 134 6.42 -17.15 -20.67
N ASP A 135 5.75 -18.02 -21.41
CA ASP A 135 4.80 -17.63 -22.47
C ASP A 135 3.65 -16.75 -21.95
N GLY A 136 3.35 -16.81 -20.64
CA GLY A 136 2.34 -16.00 -19.97
C GLY A 136 2.78 -14.59 -19.57
N GLY A 137 4.03 -14.20 -19.86
CA GLY A 137 4.53 -12.84 -19.60
C GLY A 137 5.16 -12.62 -18.22
N ALA A 138 5.29 -13.67 -17.40
CA ALA A 138 6.10 -13.62 -16.19
C ALA A 138 7.60 -13.70 -16.54
N GLU A 139 8.42 -12.96 -15.79
CA GLU A 139 9.83 -12.72 -16.09
C GLU A 139 10.65 -12.57 -14.80
N LEU A 140 11.81 -13.24 -14.77
CA LEU A 140 12.89 -13.04 -13.81
C LEU A 140 14.15 -12.66 -14.59
N ALA A 141 14.65 -11.45 -14.43
CA ALA A 141 15.82 -10.95 -15.14
C ALA A 141 16.90 -10.44 -14.20
N LEU A 142 18.14 -10.81 -14.49
CA LEU A 142 19.37 -10.21 -13.98
C LEU A 142 20.05 -9.55 -15.17
N LEU A 143 20.09 -8.23 -15.18
CA LEU A 143 20.58 -7.43 -16.28
C LEU A 143 22.00 -6.96 -16.02
N SER A 144 22.80 -6.91 -17.07
CA SER A 144 24.06 -6.20 -17.13
C SER A 144 23.86 -4.76 -16.65
N GLU A 145 24.88 -4.21 -15.98
CA GLU A 145 24.81 -2.93 -15.24
C GLU A 145 24.01 -2.96 -13.91
N GLY A 146 23.62 -4.14 -13.42
CA GLY A 146 23.09 -4.31 -12.06
C GLY A 146 21.58 -4.08 -11.94
N GLY A 147 20.83 -4.32 -13.02
CA GLY A 147 19.37 -4.33 -13.01
C GLY A 147 18.82 -5.69 -12.58
N ILE A 148 17.73 -5.71 -11.81
CA ILE A 148 17.01 -6.93 -11.45
C ILE A 148 15.51 -6.69 -11.65
N VAL A 149 14.84 -7.63 -12.31
CA VAL A 149 13.38 -7.60 -12.54
C VAL A 149 12.77 -8.90 -12.05
N LEU A 150 11.75 -8.79 -11.20
CA LEU A 150 10.84 -9.86 -10.86
C LEU A 150 9.43 -9.42 -11.25
N LYS A 151 8.81 -10.09 -12.23
CA LYS A 151 7.55 -9.66 -12.82
C LYS A 151 6.63 -10.84 -13.05
N ALA A 152 5.36 -10.69 -12.65
CA ALA A 152 4.28 -11.59 -13.04
C ALA A 152 3.36 -10.93 -14.08
N SER A 153 3.16 -9.61 -14.00
CA SER A 153 2.38 -8.81 -14.95
C SER A 153 2.80 -7.33 -14.88
N PRO A 154 2.35 -6.45 -15.80
CA PRO A 154 2.70 -5.02 -15.75
C PRO A 154 2.32 -4.30 -14.44
N MET A 155 1.29 -4.78 -13.73
CA MET A 155 0.84 -4.25 -12.44
C MET A 155 1.18 -5.17 -11.26
N SER A 156 2.20 -6.02 -11.41
CA SER A 156 2.73 -6.89 -10.35
C SER A 156 4.20 -7.20 -10.63
N GLN A 157 5.08 -6.30 -10.20
CA GLN A 157 6.52 -6.41 -10.43
C GLN A 157 7.35 -5.67 -9.37
N ILE A 158 8.56 -6.16 -9.15
CA ILE A 158 9.62 -5.54 -8.36
C ILE A 158 10.81 -5.31 -9.30
N ILE A 159 11.27 -4.07 -9.37
CA ILE A 159 12.39 -3.65 -10.22
C ILE A 159 13.44 -3.01 -9.32
N MET A 160 14.67 -3.47 -9.43
CA MET A 160 15.81 -2.95 -8.67
C MET A 160 16.90 -2.54 -9.66
N GLY A 161 17.64 -1.49 -9.33
CA GLY A 161 18.76 -1.05 -10.13
C GLY A 161 19.90 -0.51 -9.28
N ALA A 162 21.12 -0.90 -9.62
CA ALA A 162 22.34 -0.39 -9.00
C ALA A 162 22.55 1.12 -9.29
N LEU A 163 21.97 1.65 -10.37
CA LEU A 163 21.99 3.08 -10.65
C LEU A 163 21.14 3.82 -9.60
N MET A 164 21.78 4.51 -8.66
CA MET A 164 21.12 5.22 -7.54
C MET A 164 20.44 4.31 -6.50
N ASP A 165 20.77 3.02 -6.47
CA ASP A 165 20.27 2.05 -5.48
C ASP A 165 18.74 2.05 -5.31
N PHE A 166 18.00 2.10 -6.42
CA PHE A 166 16.54 2.18 -6.35
C PHE A 166 15.89 0.79 -6.27
N VAL A 167 14.75 0.75 -5.57
CA VAL A 167 13.78 -0.35 -5.60
C VAL A 167 12.42 0.23 -5.91
N LYS A 168 11.74 -0.32 -6.93
CA LYS A 168 10.39 0.06 -7.35
C LYS A 168 9.48 -1.15 -7.29
N ILE A 169 8.48 -1.07 -6.43
CA ILE A 169 7.39 -2.05 -6.36
C ILE A 169 6.20 -1.48 -7.12
N VAL A 170 5.68 -2.21 -8.09
CA VAL A 170 4.49 -1.85 -8.85
C VAL A 170 3.44 -2.92 -8.63
N ALA A 171 2.33 -2.51 -8.01
CA ALA A 171 1.25 -3.39 -7.62
C ALA A 171 -0.08 -2.64 -7.70
N ARG A 172 -1.16 -3.32 -8.12
CA ARG A 172 -2.53 -2.79 -7.99
C ARG A 172 -3.06 -2.94 -6.56
N GLU A 173 -2.75 -4.07 -5.95
CA GLU A 173 -3.04 -4.44 -4.56
C GLU A 173 -1.70 -4.82 -3.93
N LEU A 174 -1.32 -4.19 -2.83
CA LEU A 174 -0.06 -4.47 -2.13
C LEU A 174 -0.33 -4.59 -0.64
N THR A 175 0.06 -5.72 -0.06
CA THR A 175 0.06 -5.91 1.40
C THR A 175 1.50 -6.16 1.87
N ILE A 176 1.93 -5.38 2.85
CA ILE A 176 3.18 -5.58 3.57
C ILE A 176 2.81 -6.01 4.99
N SER A 177 3.08 -7.27 5.31
CA SER A 177 2.79 -7.86 6.62
C SER A 177 4.04 -7.89 7.49
N THR A 178 3.89 -7.51 8.75
CA THR A 178 4.94 -7.49 9.77
C THR A 178 4.38 -7.96 11.11
N ASP A 179 5.21 -8.16 12.13
CA ASP A 179 4.76 -8.50 13.49
C ASP A 179 3.89 -7.42 14.15
N PHE A 180 3.92 -6.19 13.63
CA PHE A 180 3.00 -5.13 14.05
C PHE A 180 1.60 -5.31 13.45
N GLY A 181 1.52 -5.88 12.25
CA GLY A 181 0.31 -5.96 11.43
C GLY A 181 0.59 -5.64 9.97
N ASP A 182 -0.43 -5.17 9.27
CA ASP A 182 -0.46 -5.04 7.82
C ASP A 182 -0.53 -3.59 7.36
N ILE A 183 0.28 -3.26 6.34
CA ILE A 183 0.09 -2.07 5.49
C ILE A 183 -0.53 -2.56 4.19
N SER A 184 -1.74 -2.11 3.87
CA SER A 184 -2.46 -2.54 2.68
C SER A 184 -2.82 -1.37 1.79
N PHE A 185 -2.48 -1.47 0.51
CA PHE A 185 -2.88 -0.56 -0.57
C PHE A 185 -3.97 -1.25 -1.38
N SER A 186 -5.15 -0.66 -1.41
CA SER A 186 -6.34 -1.25 -2.01
C SER A 186 -6.85 -0.50 -3.23
N HIS A 187 -7.43 -1.24 -4.17
CA HIS A 187 -8.11 -0.76 -5.36
C HIS A 187 -9.54 -1.34 -5.40
N GLY A 188 -10.47 -0.61 -4.78
CA GLY A 188 -11.88 -0.99 -4.70
C GLY A 188 -12.57 -1.05 -6.07
N SER A 189 -13.66 -1.83 -6.14
CA SER A 189 -14.43 -2.08 -7.37
C SER A 189 -15.06 -0.84 -8.01
N SER A 190 -15.18 0.26 -7.25
CA SER A 190 -15.65 1.56 -7.72
C SER A 190 -14.55 2.44 -8.34
N GLY A 191 -13.34 1.88 -8.54
CA GLY A 191 -12.15 2.61 -8.99
C GLY A 191 -11.52 3.49 -7.89
N ARG A 192 -12.01 3.35 -6.65
CA ARG A 192 -11.51 4.08 -5.50
C ARG A 192 -10.29 3.38 -4.91
N THR A 193 -9.34 4.16 -4.44
CA THR A 193 -8.08 3.65 -3.89
C THR A 193 -7.89 4.13 -2.46
N GLY A 194 -7.23 3.31 -1.67
CA GLY A 194 -6.93 3.64 -0.29
C GLY A 194 -5.67 2.95 0.20
N MET A 195 -5.22 3.41 1.36
CA MET A 195 -4.15 2.81 2.14
C MET A 195 -4.67 2.63 3.56
N SER A 196 -4.43 1.47 4.13
CA SER A 196 -4.68 1.19 5.54
C SER A 196 -3.43 0.69 6.22
N ILE A 197 -3.26 1.04 7.49
CA ILE A 197 -2.30 0.41 8.38
C ILE A 197 -3.10 -0.09 9.57
N VAL A 198 -3.09 -1.40 9.78
CA VAL A 198 -3.87 -2.05 10.83
C VAL A 198 -2.93 -2.94 11.63
N GLY A 199 -2.87 -2.73 12.92
CA GLY A 199 -1.91 -3.42 13.77
C GLY A 199 -2.11 -3.21 15.26
N GLY A 200 -1.10 -3.58 16.03
CA GLY A 200 -1.14 -3.54 17.49
C GLY A 200 0.23 -3.50 18.14
N ALA A 201 0.29 -3.00 19.37
CA ALA A 201 1.56 -2.85 20.09
C ALA A 201 2.02 -4.18 20.71
N LYS A 202 1.09 -5.07 21.04
CA LYS A 202 1.37 -6.36 21.67
C LYS A 202 1.16 -7.52 20.70
N TYR A 203 2.27 -8.17 20.34
CA TYR A 203 2.25 -9.37 19.50
C TYR A 203 1.38 -10.47 20.10
N GLY A 204 0.52 -11.09 19.28
CA GLY A 204 -0.39 -12.18 19.66
C GLY A 204 -1.73 -11.74 20.25
N ASP A 205 -1.77 -10.61 20.97
CA ASP A 205 -3.01 -10.08 21.57
C ASP A 205 -3.64 -8.95 20.74
N GLU A 206 -2.81 -8.12 20.10
CA GLU A 206 -3.26 -6.95 19.32
C GLU A 206 -2.81 -7.00 17.85
N ALA A 207 -1.80 -7.80 17.50
CA ALA A 207 -1.25 -7.87 16.14
C ALA A 207 -1.33 -9.28 15.53
N GLN A 208 -1.46 -9.33 14.20
CA GLN A 208 -1.30 -10.55 13.38
C GLN A 208 0.17 -11.03 13.37
N PRO A 209 0.47 -12.31 13.01
CA PRO A 209 -0.44 -13.38 12.63
C PRO A 209 -0.96 -14.15 13.86
N GLY A 210 -2.24 -13.97 14.20
CA GLY A 210 -2.86 -14.53 15.42
C GLY A 210 -4.34 -14.15 15.58
N SER A 211 -4.98 -14.53 16.69
CA SER A 211 -6.36 -14.12 17.03
C SER A 211 -6.43 -12.74 17.68
N GLY A 212 -5.35 -11.96 17.62
CA GLY A 212 -5.26 -10.64 18.23
C GLY A 212 -6.24 -9.65 17.59
N THR A 213 -6.78 -8.74 18.39
CA THR A 213 -7.70 -7.69 17.92
C THR A 213 -6.91 -6.41 17.65
N PRO A 214 -6.79 -5.93 16.40
CA PRO A 214 -6.03 -4.74 16.08
C PRO A 214 -6.50 -3.52 16.85
N THR A 215 -5.57 -2.88 17.55
CA THR A 215 -5.83 -1.69 18.36
C THR A 215 -5.53 -0.41 17.59
N THR A 216 -4.55 -0.43 16.68
CA THR A 216 -4.13 0.75 15.92
C THR A 216 -4.60 0.67 14.48
N HIS A 217 -5.29 1.73 14.06
CA HIS A 217 -5.87 1.83 12.73
C HIS A 217 -5.53 3.19 12.12
N PHE A 218 -4.98 3.15 10.91
CA PHE A 218 -4.76 4.32 10.07
C PHE A 218 -5.42 4.07 8.73
N TYR A 219 -6.14 5.06 8.22
CA TYR A 219 -6.82 5.00 6.94
C TYR A 219 -6.55 6.28 6.14
N LEU A 220 -6.26 6.13 4.86
CA LEU A 220 -6.10 7.23 3.91
C LEU A 220 -6.77 6.86 2.59
N GLY A 221 -7.64 7.75 2.09
CA GLY A 221 -8.47 7.42 0.94
C GLY A 221 -9.55 6.39 1.27
N ASP A 222 -10.15 5.80 0.25
CA ASP A 222 -11.27 4.89 0.47
C ASP A 222 -10.77 3.48 0.75
N THR A 223 -11.02 3.00 1.96
CA THR A 223 -10.62 1.67 2.42
C THR A 223 -11.88 0.90 2.82
N PRO A 224 -11.91 -0.44 2.65
CA PRO A 224 -13.08 -1.24 3.01
C PRO A 224 -13.56 -1.05 4.46
N ASP A 225 -12.63 -0.80 5.39
CA ASP A 225 -12.91 -0.68 6.83
C ASP A 225 -13.36 0.73 7.25
N ALA A 226 -13.11 1.74 6.42
CA ALA A 226 -13.48 3.12 6.67
C ALA A 226 -14.02 3.79 5.40
N PRO A 227 -15.15 3.30 4.86
CA PRO A 227 -15.77 3.91 3.69
C PRO A 227 -16.11 5.38 4.02
N ASP A 228 -15.85 6.26 3.07
CA ASP A 228 -16.07 7.72 3.17
C ASP A 228 -15.15 8.48 4.16
N SER A 229 -14.13 7.83 4.72
CA SER A 229 -13.02 8.53 5.40
C SER A 229 -11.96 8.92 4.36
N ARG A 230 -11.55 10.19 4.32
CA ARG A 230 -10.38 10.62 3.54
C ARG A 230 -9.10 10.42 4.32
N PHE A 231 -9.17 10.65 5.62
CA PHE A 231 -8.09 10.45 6.56
C PHE A 231 -8.71 9.99 7.88
N GLY A 232 -8.17 8.95 8.50
CA GLY A 232 -8.63 8.44 9.76
C GLY A 232 -7.49 7.88 10.58
N VAL A 233 -7.43 8.25 11.85
CA VAL A 233 -6.62 7.55 12.85
C VAL A 233 -7.55 7.12 13.96
N ARG A 234 -7.52 5.85 14.31
CA ARG A 234 -8.32 5.28 15.39
C ARG A 234 -7.45 4.35 16.22
N VAL A 235 -7.56 4.49 17.54
CA VAL A 235 -6.95 3.59 18.50
C VAL A 235 -8.06 3.02 19.38
N ASN A 236 -8.14 1.69 19.45
CA ASN A 236 -9.07 0.97 20.31
C ASN A 236 -8.35 0.40 21.53
N SER A 237 -9.09 0.18 22.61
CA SER A 237 -8.65 -0.72 23.66
C SER A 237 -8.58 -2.17 23.15
N VAL A 238 -7.80 -3.00 23.83
CA VAL A 238 -7.58 -4.42 23.46
C VAL A 238 -8.88 -5.23 23.46
N ASP A 239 -9.81 -4.89 24.35
CA ASP A 239 -11.14 -5.51 24.44
C ASP A 239 -12.16 -4.93 23.44
N GLY A 240 -11.76 -3.92 22.65
CA GLY A 240 -12.62 -3.25 21.67
C GLY A 240 -13.72 -2.37 22.25
N GLY A 241 -13.80 -2.25 23.59
CA GLY A 241 -14.86 -1.50 24.27
C GLY A 241 -14.68 0.02 24.21
N ASP A 242 -13.43 0.48 24.12
CA ASP A 242 -13.08 1.89 24.12
C ASP A 242 -12.32 2.31 22.87
N TYR A 243 -12.40 3.59 22.51
CA TYR A 243 -11.65 4.14 21.39
C TYR A 243 -11.35 5.63 21.53
N GLY A 244 -10.32 6.08 20.81
CA GLY A 244 -10.08 7.46 20.44
C GLY A 244 -9.84 7.58 18.94
N ALA A 245 -10.39 8.61 18.30
CA ALA A 245 -10.33 8.76 16.85
C ALA A 245 -10.28 10.22 16.38
N ILE A 246 -9.57 10.42 15.26
CA ILE A 246 -9.57 11.63 14.45
C ILE A 246 -9.94 11.20 13.03
N VAL A 247 -11.06 11.72 12.52
CA VAL A 247 -11.57 11.33 11.19
C VAL A 247 -11.91 12.56 10.38
N MET A 248 -11.45 12.61 9.14
CA MET A 248 -11.85 13.59 8.13
C MET A 248 -12.66 12.89 7.04
N GLY A 249 -13.94 13.24 6.94
CA GLY A 249 -14.86 12.64 5.98
C GLY A 249 -14.71 13.20 4.57
N THR A 250 -15.28 12.50 3.58
CA THR A 250 -15.39 13.02 2.20
C THR A 250 -16.29 14.26 2.08
N ASP A 251 -17.15 14.49 3.08
CA ASP A 251 -18.04 15.66 3.18
C ASP A 251 -17.34 16.89 3.79
N GLY A 252 -16.05 16.79 4.10
CA GLY A 252 -15.25 17.87 4.67
C GLY A 252 -15.36 18.02 6.18
N LYS A 253 -16.07 17.13 6.88
CA LYS A 253 -16.18 17.18 8.34
C LYS A 253 -14.94 16.61 9.01
N LEU A 254 -14.47 17.31 10.04
CA LEU A 254 -13.52 16.79 11.02
C LEU A 254 -14.29 16.30 12.26
N VAL A 255 -14.00 15.07 12.69
CA VAL A 255 -14.55 14.47 13.90
C VAL A 255 -13.40 14.11 14.84
N LEU A 256 -13.46 14.63 16.07
CA LEU A 256 -12.64 14.22 17.20
C LEU A 256 -13.55 13.47 18.16
N ALA A 257 -13.31 12.17 18.37
CA ALA A 257 -14.20 11.33 19.15
C ALA A 257 -13.42 10.44 20.12
N THR A 258 -14.02 10.19 21.28
CA THR A 258 -13.52 9.25 22.29
C THR A 258 -14.73 8.61 22.98
N SER A 259 -14.58 7.36 23.42
CA SER A 259 -15.59 6.68 24.27
C SER A 259 -15.45 7.02 25.76
N ARG A 260 -14.36 7.69 26.15
CA ARG A 260 -14.05 8.07 27.53
C ARG A 260 -13.69 9.56 27.61
N ASP A 261 -12.74 9.88 28.48
CA ASP A 261 -12.30 11.25 28.71
C ASP A 261 -11.50 11.79 27.53
N ALA A 262 -11.75 13.06 27.19
CA ALA A 262 -10.90 13.86 26.32
C ALA A 262 -10.23 14.95 27.16
N LEU A 263 -8.90 14.91 27.27
CA LEU A 263 -8.12 15.91 27.99
C LEU A 263 -7.42 16.83 26.98
N LEU A 264 -7.77 18.12 26.98
CA LEU A 264 -7.12 19.16 26.20
C LEU A 264 -6.32 20.08 27.14
N SER A 265 -5.01 20.16 26.94
CA SER A 265 -4.12 21.01 27.72
C SER A 265 -3.30 21.90 26.78
N VAL A 266 -3.40 23.21 26.96
CA VAL A 266 -2.66 24.21 26.17
C VAL A 266 -1.66 24.91 27.09
N GLY A 267 -0.38 24.90 26.72
CA GLY A 267 0.70 25.37 27.61
C GLY A 267 0.78 26.90 27.78
N LYS A 268 0.18 27.66 26.85
CA LYS A 268 0.10 29.13 26.89
C LYS A 268 -1.29 29.56 26.42
N ASP A 269 -1.36 30.32 25.34
CA ASP A 269 -2.58 30.91 24.83
C ASP A 269 -3.33 29.94 23.91
N ASN A 270 -4.66 29.95 24.01
CA ASN A 270 -5.56 29.24 23.10
C ASN A 270 -6.55 30.24 22.48
N GLU A 271 -6.46 30.47 21.18
CA GLU A 271 -7.40 31.30 20.42
C GLU A 271 -8.33 30.41 19.60
N VAL A 272 -9.65 30.56 19.81
CA VAL A 272 -10.67 29.84 19.04
C VAL A 272 -11.52 30.87 18.30
N ARG A 273 -11.51 30.80 16.96
CA ARG A 273 -12.31 31.67 16.10
C ARG A 273 -13.29 30.85 15.27
N VAL A 274 -14.58 31.03 15.55
CA VAL A 274 -15.67 30.41 14.79
C VAL A 274 -16.23 31.47 13.83
N MET A 275 -16.24 31.16 12.53
CA MET A 275 -16.70 32.09 11.49
C MET A 275 -18.22 32.04 11.27
N GLY A 276 -18.85 30.95 11.70
CA GLY A 276 -20.29 30.76 11.67
C GLY A 276 -20.84 30.58 13.09
N ASP A 277 -21.84 29.73 13.22
CA ASP A 277 -22.48 29.46 14.50
C ASP A 277 -21.66 28.48 15.34
N ASP A 278 -21.65 28.71 16.65
CA ASP A 278 -21.12 27.78 17.64
C ASP A 278 -22.27 27.17 18.44
N TYR A 279 -22.30 25.84 18.49
CA TYR A 279 -23.28 25.07 19.25
C TYR A 279 -22.56 24.19 20.27
N TYR A 280 -22.85 24.43 21.54
CA TYR A 280 -22.21 23.74 22.64
C TYR A 280 -23.24 23.12 23.58
N GLN A 281 -23.22 21.79 23.68
CA GLN A 281 -24.12 21.00 24.52
C GLN A 281 -23.32 20.16 25.51
N VAL A 282 -23.82 20.08 26.74
CA VAL A 282 -23.28 19.23 27.80
C VAL A 282 -24.45 18.48 28.43
N ASP A 283 -24.47 17.16 28.26
CA ASP A 283 -25.53 16.31 28.83
C ASP A 283 -25.38 16.13 30.35
N GLY A 284 -24.14 16.26 30.83
CA GLY A 284 -23.79 16.20 32.25
C GLY A 284 -23.62 17.57 32.91
N LYS A 285 -22.73 17.62 33.91
CA LYS A 285 -22.37 18.86 34.61
C LYS A 285 -21.25 19.58 33.88
N ARG A 286 -21.37 20.91 33.74
CA ARG A 286 -20.26 21.80 33.38
C ARG A 286 -19.74 22.51 34.62
N SER A 287 -18.41 22.50 34.80
CA SER A 287 -17.70 23.34 35.77
C SER A 287 -16.70 24.20 35.02
N VAL A 288 -16.64 25.49 35.34
CA VAL A 288 -15.69 26.43 34.74
C VAL A 288 -14.96 27.12 35.87
N GLU A 289 -13.64 27.12 35.82
CA GLU A 289 -12.77 27.83 36.75
C GLU A 289 -11.84 28.71 35.93
N VAL A 290 -11.81 29.99 36.26
CA VAL A 290 -10.94 30.98 35.62
C VAL A 290 -10.03 31.53 36.72
N GLY A 291 -8.73 31.24 36.62
CA GLY A 291 -7.75 31.68 37.62
C GLY A 291 -7.39 33.17 37.53
N GLY A 292 -7.80 33.84 36.45
CA GLY A 292 -7.64 35.29 36.23
C GLY A 292 -8.97 35.95 35.89
N ASP A 293 -8.91 37.01 35.08
CA ASP A 293 -10.10 37.79 34.71
C ASP A 293 -10.90 37.10 33.59
N GLU A 294 -12.23 37.07 33.73
CA GLU A 294 -13.15 36.68 32.66
C GLU A 294 -13.85 37.93 32.10
N THR A 295 -13.79 38.13 30.77
CA THR A 295 -14.54 39.17 30.08
C THR A 295 -15.42 38.55 29.00
N ARG A 296 -16.72 38.86 29.03
CA ARG A 296 -17.70 38.38 28.05
C ARG A 296 -18.42 39.55 27.40
N ALA A 297 -18.30 39.68 26.08
CA ALA A 297 -18.98 40.71 25.30
C ALA A 297 -19.98 40.07 24.32
N ILE A 298 -21.21 40.60 24.28
CA ILE A 298 -22.27 40.16 23.37
C ILE A 298 -22.84 41.41 22.70
N PHE A 299 -22.59 41.56 21.41
CA PHE A 299 -23.09 42.72 20.64
C PHE A 299 -24.57 42.61 20.27
N GLY A 300 -25.09 41.38 20.24
CA GLY A 300 -26.49 41.09 19.98
C GLY A 300 -27.31 40.90 21.26
N LYS A 301 -28.35 40.07 21.15
CA LYS A 301 -29.21 39.70 22.28
C LYS A 301 -28.58 38.51 23.04
N LEU A 302 -28.64 38.56 24.38
CA LEU A 302 -28.41 37.40 25.24
C LEU A 302 -29.75 36.93 25.82
N ASP A 303 -30.14 35.69 25.49
CA ASP A 303 -31.18 34.97 26.21
C ASP A 303 -30.52 33.94 27.13
N PHE A 304 -30.79 34.03 28.43
CA PHE A 304 -30.27 33.12 29.43
C PHE A 304 -31.44 32.52 30.22
N THR A 305 -31.47 31.20 30.35
CA THR A 305 -32.58 30.48 31.00
C THR A 305 -32.03 29.41 31.92
N VAL A 306 -32.56 29.37 33.14
CA VAL A 306 -32.21 28.39 34.17
C VAL A 306 -33.47 27.63 34.57
N GLY A 307 -33.44 26.31 34.47
CA GLY A 307 -34.62 25.48 34.72
C GLY A 307 -35.00 25.30 36.19
N ASN A 308 -34.10 25.61 37.13
CA ASN A 308 -34.34 25.44 38.57
C ASN A 308 -33.94 26.68 39.37
N ARG A 309 -32.65 26.83 39.69
CA ARG A 309 -32.16 27.91 40.53
C ARG A 309 -30.86 28.48 39.99
N GLU A 310 -30.79 29.80 39.99
CA GLU A 310 -29.58 30.57 39.74
C GLU A 310 -29.10 31.20 41.06
N ASN A 311 -27.80 31.16 41.32
CA ASN A 311 -27.19 31.79 42.49
C ASN A 311 -25.94 32.55 42.06
N HIS A 312 -25.84 33.82 42.47
CA HIS A 312 -24.69 34.68 42.23
C HIS A 312 -24.07 35.05 43.58
N SER A 313 -22.81 34.67 43.77
CA SER A 313 -22.03 35.04 44.95
C SER A 313 -20.84 35.86 44.50
N VAL A 314 -20.88 37.17 44.77
CA VAL A 314 -19.83 38.11 44.38
C VAL A 314 -19.04 38.47 45.63
N GLY A 315 -17.72 38.36 45.57
CA GLY A 315 -16.83 38.58 46.73
C GLY A 315 -16.65 40.06 47.11
N SER A 316 -16.90 40.98 46.16
CA SER A 316 -16.83 42.42 46.35
C SER A 316 -18.06 43.09 45.73
N ASP A 317 -17.89 44.03 44.81
CA ASP A 317 -18.98 44.84 44.27
C ASP A 317 -19.67 44.17 43.09
N LEU A 318 -20.98 44.31 43.00
CA LEU A 318 -21.80 43.95 41.84
C LEU A 318 -22.36 45.22 41.21
N ASP A 319 -21.77 45.65 40.10
CA ASP A 319 -22.23 46.79 39.31
C ASP A 319 -23.12 46.33 38.15
N LEU A 320 -24.43 46.61 38.25
CA LEU A 320 -25.40 46.36 37.16
C LEU A 320 -25.80 47.67 36.50
N GLN A 321 -25.32 47.91 35.29
CA GLN A 321 -25.70 49.07 34.48
C GLN A 321 -26.64 48.66 33.36
N VAL A 322 -27.83 49.26 33.31
CA VAL A 322 -28.85 48.99 32.29
C VAL A 322 -29.19 50.29 31.58
N GLY A 323 -28.84 50.40 30.29
CA GLY A 323 -29.14 51.59 29.49
C GLY A 323 -30.63 51.73 29.12
N GLY A 324 -31.39 50.64 29.19
CA GLY A 324 -32.83 50.59 28.96
C GLY A 324 -33.63 50.35 30.24
N ALA A 325 -34.70 49.57 30.14
CA ALA A 325 -35.52 49.19 31.29
C ALA A 325 -35.05 47.87 31.93
N LEU A 326 -34.83 47.88 33.24
CA LEU A 326 -34.72 46.65 34.04
C LEU A 326 -36.12 46.22 34.49
N ARG A 327 -36.55 45.02 34.11
CA ARG A 327 -37.83 44.43 34.52
C ARG A 327 -37.56 43.15 35.31
N VAL A 328 -37.98 43.13 36.57
CA VAL A 328 -37.86 41.96 37.45
C VAL A 328 -39.26 41.41 37.72
N GLY A 329 -39.57 40.25 37.15
CA GLY A 329 -40.77 39.49 37.46
C GLY A 329 -40.43 38.35 38.40
N ALA A 330 -40.94 38.38 39.62
CA ALA A 330 -40.71 37.36 40.63
C ALA A 330 -41.94 37.24 41.54
N GLU A 331 -42.12 36.07 42.17
CA GLU A 331 -43.14 35.88 43.21
C GLU A 331 -42.83 36.77 44.44
N SER A 332 -41.56 36.93 44.77
CA SER A 332 -41.09 37.87 45.80
C SER A 332 -39.73 38.44 45.46
N ILE A 333 -39.47 39.66 45.92
CA ILE A 333 -38.16 40.32 45.85
C ILE A 333 -37.78 40.72 47.28
N THR A 334 -36.65 40.23 47.76
CA THR A 334 -36.12 40.56 49.09
C THR A 334 -34.73 41.15 48.94
N LEU A 335 -34.56 42.40 49.38
CA LEU A 335 -33.27 43.09 49.41
C LEU A 335 -32.85 43.25 50.86
N VAL A 336 -31.66 42.74 51.20
CA VAL A 336 -31.10 42.85 52.56
C VAL A 336 -29.67 43.35 52.45
N SER A 337 -29.40 44.53 52.97
CA SER A 337 -28.04 44.97 53.22
C SER A 337 -27.57 44.44 54.57
N ARG A 338 -26.43 43.76 54.58
CA ARG A 338 -25.80 43.21 55.79
C ARG A 338 -24.43 43.86 55.99
N SER A 339 -24.43 45.17 56.18
CA SER A 339 -23.23 45.91 56.52
C SER A 339 -23.00 45.89 58.05
N ASN A 340 -21.78 45.60 58.49
CA ASN A 340 -21.35 45.79 59.88
C ASN A 340 -21.08 47.28 60.21
N SER A 341 -20.99 48.11 59.18
CA SER A 341 -20.93 49.57 59.25
C SER A 341 -22.36 50.11 59.36
N VAL A 342 -22.68 50.80 60.46
CA VAL A 342 -23.99 51.41 60.72
C VAL A 342 -24.17 52.64 59.82
N GLY A 343 -24.52 52.42 58.56
CA GLY A 343 -24.83 53.46 57.58
C GLY A 343 -26.15 53.15 56.85
N PRO A 344 -26.85 54.17 56.32
CA PRO A 344 -28.09 53.97 55.61
C PRO A 344 -27.87 53.16 54.33
N VAL A 345 -28.87 52.38 53.94
CA VAL A 345 -28.95 51.81 52.58
C VAL A 345 -29.61 52.85 51.70
N ASP A 346 -28.84 53.44 50.80
CA ASP A 346 -29.35 54.49 49.91
C ASP A 346 -29.95 53.87 48.65
N VAL A 347 -31.23 54.16 48.41
CA VAL A 347 -31.89 53.93 47.13
C VAL A 347 -32.17 55.28 46.52
N THR A 348 -31.38 55.66 45.53
CA THR A 348 -31.54 56.94 44.82
C THR A 348 -32.31 56.72 43.53
N CYS A 349 -33.43 57.42 43.39
CA CYS A 349 -34.26 57.37 42.20
C CYS A 349 -34.87 58.75 41.92
N SER A 350 -35.11 59.05 40.64
CA SER A 350 -35.82 60.28 40.24
C SER A 350 -37.31 60.24 40.63
N SER A 351 -37.90 59.06 40.66
CA SER A 351 -39.26 58.82 41.14
C SER A 351 -39.43 57.37 41.60
N LEU A 352 -40.19 57.16 42.68
CA LEU A 352 -40.56 55.84 43.18
C LEU A 352 -42.08 55.77 43.26
N ASN A 353 -42.69 54.77 42.61
CA ASN A 353 -44.12 54.53 42.66
C ASN A 353 -44.38 53.11 43.14
N ILE A 354 -44.88 52.97 44.36
CA ILE A 354 -45.23 51.67 44.93
C ILE A 354 -46.74 51.51 44.80
N ARG A 355 -47.16 50.53 44.00
CA ARG A 355 -48.58 50.16 43.84
C ARG A 355 -48.74 48.73 44.26
N LYS A 356 -49.76 48.47 45.07
CA LYS A 356 -50.26 47.12 45.25
C LYS A 356 -51.00 46.74 43.97
N ALA A 357 -50.58 45.64 43.34
CA ALA A 357 -51.36 45.03 42.28
C ALA A 357 -52.69 44.50 42.84
#